data_AF-A0A2I0TU24-F1
#
_entry.id   AF-A0A2I0TU24-F1
#
_cell.length_a   1.000
_cell.length_b   1.000
_cell.length_c   1.000
_cell.angle_alpha   90.00
_cell.angle_beta   90.00
_cell.angle_gamma   90.00
#
_symmetry.space_group_name_H-M   'P 1'
#
loop_
_entity.id
_entity.type
_entity.pdbx_description
1 polymer ?
#
loop_
_entity_poly.entity_id
_entity_poly.type
_entity_poly.pdbx_seq_one_letter_code
_entity_poly.pdbx_strand_id
1 'polypeptide(L)'
;MHIPGYSQIVKPLYEVTRKKNEFMWGPQQRQAFEQIKQEIVRAVALGPVRTGQDIKNVLYTAAGDNGLTWSLWQKGPGETRGRPLGFWSRGYKGSEASYTPTEKEILAAYEGVRAASEVIGTEVQLLLLAPRLPVLG
;
A
#
# COMPACT_ATOMS: atom_id res chain seq x y z
N MET A 1 -10.46 1.17 2.73
CA MET A 1 -10.68 -0.28 2.51
C MET A 1 -11.82 -0.74 3.44
N HIS A 2 -12.83 -1.49 2.97
CA HIS A 2 -13.88 -2.08 3.84
C HIS A 2 -13.87 -3.55 3.51
N ILE A 3 -13.44 -4.33 4.49
CA ILE A 3 -13.49 -5.78 4.47
C ILE A 3 -14.70 -6.14 5.34
N PRO A 4 -15.74 -6.80 4.79
CA PRO A 4 -16.88 -7.24 5.59
C PRO A 4 -16.40 -8.08 6.78
N GLY A 5 -16.86 -7.75 8.00
CA GLY A 5 -16.44 -8.47 9.20
C GLY A 5 -14.97 -8.26 9.61
N TYR A 6 -14.28 -7.23 9.09
CA TYR A 6 -12.86 -6.95 9.38
C TYR A 6 -12.48 -7.15 10.84
N SER A 7 -13.18 -6.46 11.76
CA SER A 7 -12.89 -6.49 13.19
C SER A 7 -13.00 -7.90 13.80
N GLN A 8 -13.85 -8.76 13.25
CA GLN A 8 -14.00 -10.15 13.69
C GLN A 8 -12.84 -11.01 13.15
N ILE A 9 -12.45 -10.79 11.89
CA ILE A 9 -11.35 -11.52 11.23
C ILE A 9 -10.00 -11.18 11.86
N VAL A 10 -9.72 -9.91 12.17
CA VAL A 10 -8.41 -9.49 12.71
C VAL A 10 -8.30 -9.61 14.22
N LYS A 11 -9.39 -9.90 14.93
CA LYS A 11 -9.41 -10.02 16.40
C LYS A 11 -8.32 -10.98 16.93
N PRO A 12 -8.12 -12.20 16.38
CA PRO A 12 -7.07 -13.10 16.85
C PRO A 12 -5.66 -12.56 16.62
N LEU A 13 -5.46 -11.68 15.63
CA LEU A 13 -4.17 -11.04 15.34
C LEU A 13 -3.89 -9.88 16.32
N TYR A 14 -4.93 -9.12 16.67
CA TYR A 14 -4.85 -8.06 17.68
C TYR A 14 -4.55 -8.60 19.08
N GLU A 15 -5.10 -9.76 19.43
CA GLU A 15 -4.87 -10.39 20.74
C GLU A 15 -3.40 -10.80 20.93
N VAL A 16 -2.70 -11.19 19.86
CA VAL A 16 -1.30 -11.63 19.90
C VAL A 16 -0.31 -10.47 19.94
N THR A 17 -0.71 -9.31 19.42
CA THR A 17 0.11 -8.08 19.43
C THR A 17 -0.14 -7.20 20.67
N ARG A 18 -1.07 -7.60 21.54
CA ARG A 18 -1.42 -6.85 22.76
C ARG A 18 -0.32 -7.00 23.83
N LYS A 19 0.06 -5.88 24.46
CA LYS A 19 0.96 -5.88 25.62
C LYS A 19 0.46 -6.83 26.71
N LYS A 20 1.38 -7.56 27.34
CA LYS A 20 1.18 -8.56 28.41
C LYS A 20 0.58 -9.91 27.98
N ASN A 21 0.34 -10.14 26.69
CA ASN A 21 0.02 -11.48 26.20
C ASN A 21 1.29 -12.20 25.73
N GLU A 22 1.35 -13.51 25.96
CA GLU A 22 2.36 -14.35 25.31
C GLU A 22 2.09 -14.42 23.80
N PHE A 23 3.15 -14.35 23.01
CA PHE A 23 3.07 -14.48 21.57
C PHE A 23 2.76 -15.94 21.21
N MET A 24 1.49 -16.25 20.96
CA MET A 24 1.05 -17.57 20.52
C MET A 24 0.56 -17.54 19.07
N TRP A 25 1.30 -18.21 18.18
CA TRP A 25 0.97 -18.31 16.76
C TRP A 25 0.28 -19.64 16.43
N GLY A 26 -0.98 -19.77 16.86
CA GLY A 26 -1.78 -20.97 16.72
C GLY A 26 -2.52 -21.10 15.37
N PRO A 27 -3.37 -22.13 15.25
CA PRO A 27 -4.22 -22.33 14.07
C PRO A 27 -5.20 -21.18 13.84
N GLN A 28 -5.76 -20.59 14.90
CA GLN A 28 -6.72 -19.49 14.81
C GLN A 28 -6.08 -18.21 14.25
N GLN A 29 -4.85 -17.88 14.67
CA GLN A 29 -4.08 -16.75 14.16
C GLN A 29 -3.73 -16.94 12.69
N ARG A 30 -3.27 -18.15 12.32
CA ARG A 30 -2.96 -18.48 10.92
C ARG A 30 -4.20 -18.40 10.03
N GLN A 31 -5.32 -18.94 10.50
CA GLN A 31 -6.59 -18.87 9.77
C GLN A 31 -7.06 -17.41 9.60
N ALA A 32 -7.03 -16.61 10.65
CA ALA A 32 -7.33 -15.18 10.60
C ALA A 32 -6.42 -14.43 9.62
N PHE A 33 -5.12 -14.76 9.62
CA PHE A 33 -4.13 -14.17 8.72
C PHE A 33 -4.39 -14.54 7.25
N GLU A 34 -4.71 -15.79 6.94
CA GLU A 34 -5.03 -16.15 5.55
C GLU A 34 -6.40 -15.65 5.10
N GLN A 35 -7.38 -15.63 6.00
CA GLN A 35 -8.69 -15.07 5.70
C GLN A 35 -8.60 -13.57 5.39
N ILE A 36 -7.80 -12.79 6.14
CA ILE A 36 -7.64 -11.37 5.82
C ILE A 36 -6.89 -11.16 4.51
N LYS A 37 -5.90 -12.00 4.16
CA LYS A 37 -5.25 -11.92 2.83
C LYS A 37 -6.25 -12.18 1.71
N GLN A 38 -7.09 -13.20 1.83
CA GLN A 38 -8.10 -13.53 0.82
C GLN A 38 -9.12 -12.39 0.67
N GLU A 39 -9.59 -11.84 1.79
CA GLU A 39 -10.54 -10.73 1.76
C GLU A 39 -9.92 -9.43 1.24
N ILE A 40 -8.63 -9.19 1.48
CA ILE A 40 -7.89 -8.10 0.83
C ILE A 40 -7.87 -8.34 -0.68
N VAL A 41 -7.49 -9.53 -1.16
CA VAL A 41 -7.47 -9.86 -2.59
C VAL A 41 -8.86 -9.68 -3.23
N ARG A 42 -9.94 -10.08 -2.54
CA ARG A 42 -11.32 -9.92 -3.02
C ARG A 42 -11.80 -8.47 -3.01
N ALA A 43 -11.51 -7.73 -1.94
CA ALA A 43 -11.86 -6.32 -1.81
C ALA A 43 -11.05 -5.42 -2.75
N VAL A 44 -9.87 -5.89 -3.14
CA VAL A 44 -8.94 -5.29 -4.09
C VAL A 44 -9.07 -6.02 -5.43
N ALA A 45 -10.27 -6.03 -6.00
CA ALA A 45 -10.42 -6.39 -7.40
C ALA A 45 -9.71 -5.29 -8.23
N LEU A 46 -8.63 -5.65 -8.92
CA LEU A 46 -7.99 -4.74 -9.87
C LEU A 46 -9.02 -4.39 -10.95
N GLY A 47 -9.39 -3.12 -11.02
CA GLY A 47 -10.30 -2.64 -12.05
C GLY A 47 -9.57 -2.44 -13.38
N PRO A 48 -10.26 -2.53 -14.53
CA PRO A 48 -9.69 -2.07 -15.79
C PRO A 48 -9.32 -0.58 -15.66
N VAL A 49 -8.20 -0.19 -16.27
CA VAL A 49 -7.75 1.21 -16.28
C VAL A 49 -8.81 2.07 -16.97
N ARG A 50 -9.29 3.09 -16.25
CA ARG A 50 -10.24 4.06 -16.79
C ARG A 50 -9.48 5.28 -17.31
N THR A 51 -9.91 5.80 -18.44
CA THR A 51 -9.37 7.01 -19.06
C THR A 51 -10.47 8.06 -19.18
N GLY A 52 -10.23 9.27 -18.69
CA GLY A 52 -11.16 10.40 -18.76
C GLY A 52 -10.68 11.56 -17.90
N GLN A 53 -11.04 12.81 -18.27
CA GLN A 53 -10.60 14.02 -17.55
C GLN A 53 -11.01 14.05 -16.07
N ASP A 54 -12.09 13.33 -15.71
CA ASP A 54 -12.58 13.28 -14.33
C ASP A 54 -11.97 12.16 -13.48
N ILE A 55 -11.11 11.31 -14.07
CA ILE A 55 -10.46 10.20 -13.37
C ILE A 55 -9.14 10.69 -12.78
N LYS A 56 -9.04 10.68 -11.45
CA LYS A 56 -7.80 11.01 -10.74
C LYS A 56 -7.00 9.76 -10.43
N ASN A 57 -5.78 9.69 -10.96
CA ASN A 57 -4.82 8.67 -10.61
C ASN A 57 -4.05 9.09 -9.36
N VAL A 58 -3.99 8.21 -8.36
CA VAL A 58 -3.32 8.45 -7.08
C VAL A 58 -2.32 7.34 -6.84
N LEU A 59 -1.05 7.70 -6.73
CA LEU A 59 0.05 6.78 -6.46
C LEU A 59 0.50 6.97 -5.01
N TYR A 60 0.31 5.94 -4.20
CA TYR A 60 0.85 5.90 -2.85
C TYR A 60 2.20 5.21 -2.87
N THR A 61 3.22 5.82 -2.27
CA THR A 61 4.55 5.24 -2.15
C THR A 61 4.98 5.28 -0.69
N ALA A 62 5.69 4.25 -0.25
CA ALA A 62 6.23 4.18 1.10
C ALA A 62 7.60 3.51 1.06
N ALA A 63 8.53 4.07 1.84
CA ALA A 63 9.84 3.51 2.09
C ALA A 63 9.89 2.99 3.53
N GLY A 64 10.07 1.68 3.69
CA GLY A 64 10.34 1.05 4.98
C GLY A 64 11.83 0.74 5.15
N ASP A 65 12.21 0.25 6.32
CA ASP A 65 13.62 -0.07 6.64
C ASP A 65 14.22 -1.12 5.71
N ASN A 66 13.41 -2.09 5.27
CA ASN A 66 13.85 -3.26 4.52
C ASN A 66 13.46 -3.23 3.03
N GLY A 67 12.68 -2.24 2.60
CA GLY A 67 12.24 -2.17 1.21
C GLY A 67 11.25 -1.05 0.94
N LEU A 68 10.98 -0.87 -0.35
CA LEU A 68 10.04 0.11 -0.86
C LEU A 68 8.76 -0.56 -1.32
N THR A 69 7.67 0.19 -1.26
CA THR A 69 6.35 -0.26 -1.72
C THR A 69 5.63 0.87 -2.45
N TRP A 70 4.78 0.50 -3.39
CA TRP A 70 3.87 1.43 -4.02
C TRP A 70 2.51 0.79 -4.32
N SER A 71 1.47 1.62 -4.41
CA SER A 71 0.15 1.20 -4.87
C SER A 71 -0.50 2.30 -5.70
N LEU A 72 -1.07 1.90 -6.84
CA LEU A 72 -1.74 2.80 -7.77
C LEU A 72 -3.26 2.66 -7.64
N TRP A 73 -3.95 3.79 -7.59
CA TRP A 73 -5.39 3.87 -7.39
C TRP A 73 -6.02 4.86 -8.38
N GLN A 74 -7.26 4.61 -8.77
CA GLN A 74 -8.08 5.53 -9.57
C GLN A 74 -9.30 5.96 -8.78
N LYS A 75 -9.65 7.25 -8.87
CA LYS A 75 -10.84 7.81 -8.24
C LYS A 75 -11.66 8.55 -9.28
N GLY A 76 -12.88 8.10 -9.52
CA GLY A 76 -13.85 8.82 -10.35
C GLY A 76 -14.60 9.92 -9.58
N PRO A 77 -15.35 10.78 -10.30
CA PRO A 77 -16.19 11.81 -9.68
C PRO A 77 -17.27 11.15 -8.81
N GLY A 78 -17.41 11.62 -7.56
CA GLY A 78 -18.37 11.08 -6.59
C GLY A 78 -17.98 9.75 -5.92
N GLU A 79 -16.90 9.09 -6.36
CA GLU A 79 -16.43 7.89 -5.67
C GLU A 79 -15.75 8.28 -4.34
N THR A 80 -16.28 7.82 -3.21
CA THR A 80 -15.62 7.96 -1.89
C THR A 80 -14.42 7.04 -1.74
N ARG A 81 -14.34 5.99 -2.56
CA ARG A 81 -13.29 4.98 -2.53
C ARG A 81 -12.61 4.88 -3.89
N GLY A 82 -11.28 5.01 -3.88
CA GLY A 82 -10.49 4.70 -5.06
C GLY A 82 -10.53 3.20 -5.37
N ARG A 83 -10.42 2.87 -6.66
CA ARG A 83 -10.23 1.51 -7.18
C ARG A 83 -8.73 1.26 -7.33
N PRO A 84 -8.20 0.15 -6.80
CA PRO A 84 -6.80 -0.17 -6.96
C PRO A 84 -6.54 -0.67 -8.39
N LEU A 85 -5.43 -0.24 -8.98
CA LEU A 85 -4.91 -0.70 -10.26
C LEU A 85 -3.70 -1.63 -10.12
N GLY A 86 -2.94 -1.50 -9.04
CA GLY A 86 -1.79 -2.37 -8.81
C GLY A 86 -1.08 -2.07 -7.50
N PHE A 87 -0.32 -3.05 -7.03
CA PHE A 87 0.53 -2.97 -5.85
C PHE A 87 1.87 -3.60 -6.20
N TRP A 88 2.93 -3.06 -5.60
CA TRP A 88 4.26 -3.60 -5.76
C TRP A 88 5.07 -3.36 -4.50
N SER A 89 5.96 -4.29 -4.21
CA SER A 89 6.93 -4.17 -3.14
C SER A 89 8.21 -4.88 -3.54
N ARG A 90 9.35 -4.31 -3.13
CA ARG A 90 10.65 -4.99 -3.25
C ARG A 90 11.58 -4.60 -2.12
N GLY A 91 12.47 -5.52 -1.77
CA GLY A 91 13.60 -5.22 -0.91
C GLY A 91 14.62 -4.32 -1.59
N TYR A 92 15.42 -3.63 -0.78
CA TYR A 92 16.58 -2.90 -1.26
C TYR A 92 17.67 -3.85 -1.78
N LYS A 93 18.38 -3.44 -2.83
CA LYS A 93 19.46 -4.20 -3.45
C LYS A 93 20.79 -3.48 -3.27
N GLY A 94 21.81 -4.21 -2.82
CA GLY A 94 23.18 -3.69 -2.71
C GLY A 94 23.24 -2.41 -1.89
N SER A 95 23.74 -1.33 -2.51
CA SER A 95 23.91 -0.03 -1.87
C SER A 95 22.60 0.69 -1.53
N GLU A 96 21.46 0.32 -2.12
CA GLU A 96 20.15 0.91 -1.79
C GLU A 96 19.77 0.73 -0.31
N ALA A 97 20.26 -0.34 0.32
CA ALA A 97 19.98 -0.60 1.74
C ALA A 97 20.62 0.47 2.65
N SER A 98 21.73 1.05 2.21
CA SER A 98 22.50 2.08 2.91
C SER A 98 22.02 3.50 2.64
N TYR A 99 21.02 3.69 1.78
CA TYR A 99 20.43 4.99 1.50
C TYR A 99 19.81 5.60 2.77
N THR A 100 19.88 6.93 2.83
CA THR A 100 19.18 7.73 3.84
C THR A 100 17.67 7.56 3.69
N PRO A 101 16.87 7.84 4.74
CA PRO A 101 15.41 7.77 4.65
C PRO A 101 14.84 8.58 3.48
N THR A 102 15.36 9.78 3.24
CA THR A 102 14.93 10.64 2.13
C THR A 102 15.27 10.03 0.76
N GLU A 103 16.48 9.48 0.59
CA GLU A 103 16.85 8.79 -0.66
C GLU A 103 15.98 7.56 -0.91
N LYS A 104 15.61 6.82 0.15
CA LYS A 104 14.69 5.68 0.06
C LYS A 104 13.28 6.11 -0.34
N GLU A 105 12.79 7.24 0.18
CA GLU A 105 11.52 7.84 -0.23
C GLU A 105 11.53 8.26 -1.70
N ILE A 106 12.61 8.92 -2.14
CA ILE A 106 12.78 9.33 -3.55
C ILE A 106 12.85 8.10 -4.46
N LEU A 107 13.55 7.04 -4.05
CA LEU A 107 13.60 5.78 -4.79
C LEU A 107 12.21 5.14 -4.91
N ALA A 108 11.45 5.10 -3.82
CA ALA A 108 10.08 4.59 -3.81
C ALA A 108 9.16 5.41 -4.73
N ALA A 109 9.29 6.74 -4.70
CA ALA A 109 8.59 7.67 -5.59
C ALA A 109 8.93 7.40 -7.06
N TYR A 110 10.22 7.33 -7.38
CA TYR A 110 10.72 7.10 -8.73
C TYR A 110 10.21 5.78 -9.31
N GLU A 111 10.31 4.68 -8.56
CA GLU A 111 9.81 3.38 -9.04
C GLU A 111 8.30 3.35 -9.21
N GLY A 112 7.57 3.95 -8.27
CA GLY A 112 6.12 4.06 -8.36
C GLY A 112 5.68 4.85 -9.59
N VAL A 113 6.30 6.02 -9.85
CA VAL A 113 5.96 6.87 -11.00
C VAL A 113 6.33 6.18 -12.31
N ARG A 114 7.51 5.54 -12.37
CA ARG A 114 7.92 4.78 -13.55
C ARG A 114 6.91 3.69 -13.89
N ALA A 115 6.57 2.83 -12.93
CA ALA A 115 5.58 1.77 -13.14
C ALA A 115 4.19 2.32 -13.47
N ALA A 116 3.77 3.39 -12.81
CA ALA A 116 2.48 4.02 -13.10
C ALA A 116 2.44 4.61 -14.52
N SER A 117 3.53 5.22 -14.99
CA SER A 117 3.61 5.81 -16.33
C SER A 117 3.37 4.80 -17.45
N GLU A 118 3.81 3.54 -17.27
CA GLU A 118 3.55 2.44 -18.20
C GLU A 118 2.06 2.03 -18.26
N VAL A 119 1.29 2.33 -17.21
CA VAL A 119 -0.11 1.86 -17.05
C VAL A 119 -1.14 2.93 -17.42
N ILE A 120 -0.94 4.19 -17.01
CA ILE A 120 -1.97 5.24 -17.11
C ILE A 120 -1.69 6.30 -18.17
N GLY A 121 -0.46 6.42 -18.70
CA GLY A 121 -0.12 7.32 -19.81
C GLY A 121 -0.50 8.80 -19.63
N THR A 122 -0.90 9.22 -18.43
CA THR A 122 -1.55 10.50 -18.09
C THR A 122 -1.06 10.97 -16.71
N GLU A 123 -1.46 12.17 -16.30
CA GLU A 123 -1.07 12.75 -15.00
C GLU A 123 -1.42 11.83 -13.82
N VAL A 124 -0.48 11.75 -12.87
CA VAL A 124 -0.63 11.00 -11.62
C VAL A 124 -0.32 11.88 -10.42
N GLN A 125 -1.22 11.88 -9.45
CA GLN A 125 -0.98 12.53 -8.17
C GLN A 125 -0.15 11.60 -7.28
N LEU A 126 1.09 11.97 -6.99
CA LEU A 126 1.97 11.24 -6.08
C LEU A 126 1.66 11.61 -4.63
N LEU A 127 1.46 10.61 -3.79
CA LEU A 127 1.34 10.73 -2.34
C LEU A 127 2.42 9.87 -1.66
N LEU A 128 3.30 10.54 -0.92
CA LEU A 128 4.34 9.91 -0.10
C LEU A 128 3.76 9.60 1.28
N LEU A 129 3.71 8.31 1.65
CA LEU A 129 3.29 7.83 2.96
C LEU A 129 4.53 7.71 3.86
N ALA A 130 5.05 8.84 4.33
CA ALA A 130 6.17 8.91 5.26
C ALA A 130 5.93 9.97 6.36
N PRO A 131 6.58 9.88 7.53
CA PRO A 131 6.45 10.90 8.56
C PRO A 131 7.21 12.16 8.14
N ARG A 132 6.47 13.16 7.63
CA ARG A 132 6.87 14.56 7.35
C ARG A 132 8.30 14.75 6.82
N LEU A 133 8.42 15.05 5.53
CA LEU A 133 9.55 15.77 4.96
C LEU A 133 9.77 17.09 5.72
N PRO A 134 10.87 17.30 6.46
CA PRO A 134 11.20 18.59 7.04
C PRO A 134 12.04 19.37 6.04
N VAL A 135 11.55 19.58 4.81
CA VAL A 135 12.29 20.40 3.82
C VAL A 135 11.33 21.12 2.89
N LEU A 136 10.53 22.03 3.44
CA LEU A 136 10.04 23.23 2.75
C LEU A 136 9.69 24.25 3.85
N GLY A 137 10.72 24.93 4.35
CA GLY A 137 10.63 26.16 5.13
C GLY A 137 11.33 27.28 4.37
#